data_AF-A0A9X3WL93-F1
#
_entry.id   AF-A0A9X3WL93-F1
#
_cell.length_a   1.000
_cell.length_b   1.000
_cell.length_c   1.000
_cell.angle_alpha   90.00
_cell.angle_beta   90.00
_cell.angle_gamma   90.00
#
_symmetry.space_group_name_H-M   'P 1'
#
loop_
_entity.id
_entity.type
_entity.pdbx_description
1 polymer ?
#
loop_
_entity_poly.entity_id
_entity_poly.type
_entity_poly.pdbx_seq_one_letter_code
_entity_poly.pdbx_strand_id
1 'polypeptide(L)' 'MFESLTNQKLIAAYKKAIDLKLDADFIKLLEKELQDRNVSIASEHSLNKG' A
#
# COMPACT_ATOMS: atom_id res chain seq x y z
N MET A 1 -6.38 13.06 0.66
CA MET A 1 -5.05 13.38 1.24
C MET A 1 -3.90 12.95 0.32
N PHE A 2 -4.02 11.82 -0.38
CA PHE A 2 -2.95 11.28 -1.23
C PHE A 2 -3.24 11.40 -2.73
N GLU A 3 -4.14 12.29 -3.14
CA GLU A 3 -4.64 12.42 -4.53
C GLU A 3 -3.53 12.68 -5.56
N SER A 4 -2.42 13.30 -5.15
CA SER A 4 -1.25 13.55 -6.00
C SER A 4 -0.32 12.33 -6.15
N LEU A 5 -0.51 11.27 -5.38
CA LEU A 5 0.27 10.04 -5.48
C LEU A 5 -0.33 9.12 -6.54
N THR A 6 0.52 8.61 -7.43
CA THR A 6 0.15 7.47 -8.29
C THR A 6 -0.03 6.21 -7.44
N ASN A 7 -0.79 5.24 -7.95
CA ASN A 7 -1.00 3.96 -7.25
C ASN A 7 0.32 3.27 -6.88
N GLN A 8 1.33 3.32 -7.76
CA GLN A 8 2.66 2.77 -7.47
C GLN A 8 3.36 3.48 -6.30
N LYS A 9 3.30 4.81 -6.25
CA LYS A 9 3.89 5.57 -5.15
C LYS A 9 3.16 5.32 -3.83
N LEU A 10 1.83 5.18 -3.87
CA LEU A 10 1.01 4.88 -2.71
C LEU A 10 1.29 3.47 -2.16
N ILE A 11 1.40 2.46 -3.02
CA ILE A 11 1.82 1.09 -2.63
C ILE A 11 3.23 1.11 -2.03
N ALA A 12 4.17 1.81 -2.65
CA ALA A 12 5.54 1.92 -2.15
C ALA A 12 5.61 2.61 -0.79
N ALA A 13 4.81 3.66 -0.58
CA ALA A 13 4.69 4.34 0.71
C ALA A 13 4.13 3.40 1.79
N TYR A 14 3.08 2.64 1.47
CA TYR A 14 2.50 1.65 2.39
C TYR A 14 3.51 0.56 2.79
N LYS A 15 4.19 -0.05 1.81
CA LYS A 15 5.23 -1.08 2.08
C LYS A 15 6.34 -0.52 2.98
N LYS A 16 6.86 0.67 2.66
CA LYS A 16 7.89 1.34 3.49
C LYS A 16 7.39 1.68 4.89
N ALA A 17 6.13 2.08 5.03
CA ALA A 17 5.56 2.40 6.34
C ALA A 17 5.50 1.16 7.25
N ILE A 18 5.19 -0.01 6.68
CA ILE A 18 5.26 -1.30 7.39
C ILE A 18 6.70 -1.64 7.76
N ASP A 19 7.62 -1.57 6.80
CA ASP A 19 9.03 -1.94 7.01
C ASP A 19 9.70 -1.10 8.10
N LEU A 20 9.38 0.20 8.13
CA LEU A 20 9.90 1.15 9.11
C LEU A 20 9.13 1.12 10.44
N LYS A 21 8.08 0.30 10.57
CA LYS A 21 7.19 0.24 11.74
C LYS A 21 6.69 1.62 12.15
N LEU A 22 6.21 2.38 11.15
CA LEU A 22 5.62 3.70 11.40
C LEU A 22 4.32 3.59 12.21
N ASP A 23 3.81 4.75 12.60
CA ASP A 23 2.57 4.86 13.35
C ASP A 23 1.42 4.08 12.69
N ALA A 24 0.66 3.37 13.53
CA ALA A 24 -0.39 2.47 13.07
C ALA A 24 -1.56 3.23 12.42
N ASP A 25 -1.87 4.45 12.87
CA ASP A 25 -2.94 5.24 12.28
C ASP A 25 -2.51 5.82 10.93
N PHE A 26 -1.22 6.17 10.77
CA PHE A 26 -0.67 6.50 9.46
C PHE A 26 -0.77 5.34 8.47
N ILE A 27 -0.43 4.12 8.90
CA ILE A 27 -0.55 2.91 8.05
C ILE A 27 -2.01 2.70 7.62
N LYS A 28 -2.98 2.81 8.54
CA LYS A 28 -4.41 2.69 8.22
C LYS A 28 -4.88 3.73 7.20
N LEU A 29 -4.35 4.96 7.26
CA LEU A 29 -4.68 5.99 6.26
C LEU A 29 -4.23 5.58 4.85
N LEU A 30 -3.07 4.94 4.72
CA LEU A 30 -2.57 4.42 3.44
C LEU A 30 -3.40 3.22 2.97
N GLU A 31 -3.73 2.29 3.86
CA GLU A 31 -4.61 1.15 3.54
C GLU A 31 -5.97 1.62 3.04
N LYS A 32 -6.58 2.57 3.75
CA LYS A 32 -7.88 3.12 3.38
C LYS A 32 -7.84 3.75 1.99
N GLU A 33 -6.84 4.56 1.69
CA GLU A 33 -6.71 5.17 0.36
C GLU A 33 -6.49 4.11 -0.74
N LEU A 34 -5.71 3.06 -0.48
CA LEU A 34 -5.52 1.95 -1.43
C LEU A 34 -6.84 1.21 -1.70
N GLN A 35 -7.63 0.97 -0.64
CA GLN A 35 -8.96 0.36 -0.75
C GLN A 35 -9.93 1.26 -1.52
N ASP A 36 -9.99 2.55 -1.19
CA ASP A 36 -10.87 3.53 -1.85
C ASP A 36 -10.59 3.62 -3.36
N ARG A 37 -9.34 3.36 -3.79
CA ARG A 37 -8.93 3.32 -5.20
C ARG A 37 -9.06 1.96 -5.87
N ASN A 38 -9.57 0.94 -5.17
CA ASN A 38 -9.58 -0.45 -5.61
C ASN A 38 -8.18 -0.97 -6.05
N VAL A 39 -7.12 -0.49 -5.38
CA VAL A 39 -5.75 -0.90 -5.66
C VAL A 39 -5.44 -2.13 -4.81
N SER A 40 -5.34 -3.28 -5.47
CA SER A 40 -4.93 -4.50 -4.80
C SER A 40 -3.44 -4.44 -4.45
N ILE A 41 -3.13 -4.65 -3.17
CA ILE A 41 -1.76 -4.85 -2.67
C ILE A 41 -1.33 -6.32 -2.86
N ALA A 42 -2.08 -7.09 -3.66
CA ALA A 42 -1.79 -8.49 -3.96
C ALA A 42 -0.32 -8.62 -4.32
N SER A 43 0.34 -9.36 -3.45
CA SER A 43 1.75 -9.65 -3.37
C SER A 43 2.30 -9.98 -4.76
N GLU A 44 3.45 -9.41 -5.12
CA GLU A 44 4.33 -10.00 -6.15
C GLU A 44 4.93 -11.33 -5.65
N HIS A 45 4.09 -12.22 -5.14
CA HIS A 45 4.38 -13.57 -4.63
C HIS A 45 3.18 -14.51 -4.90
N SER A 46 2.63 -14.42 -6.11
CA SER A 46 1.72 -15.45 -6.64
C SER A 46 2.05 -15.74 -8.11
N LEU A 47 3.33 -16.01 -8.38
CA LEU A 47 3.80 -16.74 -9.55
C LEU A 47 4.84 -17.77 -9.08
N ASN A 48 4.36 -18.82 -8.40
CA ASN A 48 4.96 -20.15 -8.47
C ASN A 48 3.91 -21.18 -8.03
N LYS A 49 3.01 -21.49 -8.97
CA LYS A 49 2.39 -22.81 -9.06
C LYS A 49 2.79 -23.35 -10.42
N GLY A 50 3.68 -24.35 -10.42
CA GLY A 50 4.28 -24.96 -11.59
C GLY A 50 5.62 -25.55 -11.26
#